data_AF-A0A8H8DQB2-F1
#
_entry.id   AF-A0A8H8DQB2-F1
#
_cell.length_a   1.000
_cell.length_b   1.000
_cell.length_c   1.000
_cell.angle_alpha   90.00
_cell.angle_beta   90.00
_cell.angle_gamma   90.00
#
_symmetry.space_group_name_H-M   'P 1'
#
loop_
_entity.id
_entity.type
_entity.pdbx_description
1 polymer ?
#
loop_
_entity_poly.entity_id
_entity_poly.type
_entity_poly.pdbx_seq_one_letter_code
_entity_poly.pdbx_strand_id
1 'polypeptide(L)'
;MDMWNQEKEHLETFEELLLKYKVKPTILKHFCEILGFMLGAGTALLGTKTAMACTEAVEMIVGEHYNNQLRETMNLRGYSVEIDYLRKKIKEFRDDELEHLNTAVNDWNSKDSFAYNIITNIIKDALEQFGYAKEFK
;
A
#
# COMPACT_ATOMS: atom_id res chain seq x y z
N MET A 1 -11.20 -1.27 14.57
CA MET A 1 -10.04 -2.15 14.33
C MET A 1 -8.79 -1.26 14.40
N ASP A 2 -7.61 -1.80 14.72
CA ASP A 2 -6.38 -1.00 14.84
C ASP A 2 -5.55 -1.18 13.56
N MET A 3 -5.48 -0.14 12.72
CA MET A 3 -4.80 -0.08 11.42
C MET A 3 -3.35 -0.61 11.51
N TRP A 4 -2.66 -0.33 12.61
CA TRP A 4 -1.31 -0.84 12.85
C TRP A 4 -1.24 -2.38 12.87
N ASN A 5 -2.23 -3.05 13.47
CA ASN A 5 -2.25 -4.51 13.53
C ASN A 5 -2.60 -5.12 12.16
N GLN A 6 -3.41 -4.45 11.34
CA GLN A 6 -3.69 -4.87 9.97
C GLN A 6 -2.42 -4.79 9.10
N GLU A 7 -1.74 -3.65 9.09
CA GLU A 7 -0.46 -3.47 8.37
C GLU A 7 0.60 -4.49 8.78
N LYS A 8 0.65 -4.82 10.08
CA LYS A 8 1.55 -5.85 10.59
C LYS A 8 1.19 -7.24 10.06
N GLU A 9 -0.08 -7.61 10.04
CA GLU A 9 -0.54 -8.88 9.46
C GLU A 9 -0.25 -8.94 7.96
N HIS A 10 -0.40 -7.83 7.23
CA HIS A 10 -0.07 -7.75 5.80
C HIS A 10 1.40 -8.05 5.56
N LEU A 11 2.29 -7.37 6.31
CA LEU A 11 3.73 -7.59 6.23
C LEU A 11 4.11 -9.04 6.55
N GLU A 12 3.64 -9.57 7.68
CA GLU A 12 3.91 -10.94 8.11
C GLU A 12 3.45 -11.96 7.05
N THR A 13 2.26 -11.77 6.50
CA THR A 13 1.72 -12.64 5.44
C THR A 13 2.62 -12.63 4.21
N PHE A 14 3.07 -11.47 3.73
CA PHE A 14 3.94 -11.41 2.56
C PHE A 14 5.33 -11.98 2.85
N GLU A 15 5.90 -11.76 4.03
CA GLU A 15 7.18 -12.37 4.42
C GLU A 15 7.09 -13.90 4.42
N GLU A 16 6.01 -14.47 4.98
CA GLU A 16 5.74 -15.91 4.93
C GLU A 16 5.62 -16.42 3.49
N LEU A 17 4.92 -15.70 2.62
CA LEU A 17 4.76 -16.09 1.21
C LEU A 17 6.09 -16.03 0.45
N LEU A 18 6.90 -14.99 0.67
CA LEU A 18 8.24 -14.86 0.08
C LEU A 18 9.13 -16.05 0.48
N LEU A 19 9.12 -16.44 1.76
CA LEU A 19 9.84 -17.61 2.26
C LEU A 19 9.31 -18.91 1.67
N LYS A 20 7.99 -19.11 1.69
CA LYS A 20 7.32 -20.32 1.19
C LYS A 20 7.65 -20.58 -0.29
N TYR A 21 7.60 -19.54 -1.12
CA TYR A 21 7.89 -19.64 -2.55
C TYR A 21 9.36 -19.41 -2.92
N LYS A 22 10.24 -19.30 -1.91
CA LYS A 22 11.70 -19.11 -2.07
C LYS A 22 12.04 -17.94 -3.00
N VAL A 23 11.28 -16.85 -2.87
CA VAL A 23 11.51 -15.62 -3.62
C VAL A 23 12.81 -15.00 -3.11
N LYS A 24 13.74 -14.73 -4.02
CA LYS A 24 15.03 -14.13 -3.66
C LYS A 24 14.80 -12.65 -3.28
N PRO A 25 15.25 -12.21 -2.09
CA PRO A 25 15.15 -10.80 -1.73
C PRO A 25 15.98 -9.96 -2.71
N THR A 26 15.43 -8.83 -3.12
CA THR A 26 16.13 -7.86 -3.96
C THR A 26 16.79 -6.80 -3.08
N ILE A 27 17.84 -6.16 -3.60
CA ILE A 27 18.42 -4.98 -2.96
C ILE A 27 17.36 -3.88 -2.82
N LEU A 28 16.43 -3.79 -3.77
CA LEU A 28 15.32 -2.84 -3.76
C LEU A 28 14.43 -2.97 -2.51
N LYS A 29 14.18 -4.18 -1.98
CA LYS A 29 13.40 -4.38 -0.75
C LYS A 29 13.95 -3.53 0.41
N HIS A 30 15.25 -3.63 0.65
CA HIS A 30 15.93 -2.92 1.74
C HIS A 30 15.91 -1.40 1.54
N PHE A 31 16.04 -0.94 0.30
CA PHE A 31 15.88 0.49 0.00
C PHE A 31 14.46 0.98 0.26
N CYS A 32 13.45 0.23 -0.16
CA CYS A 32 12.05 0.58 0.07
C CYS A 32 11.71 0.61 1.57
N GLU A 33 12.21 -0.33 2.37
CA GLU A 33 12.02 -0.34 3.83
C GLU A 33 12.54 0.95 4.49
N ILE A 34 13.75 1.38 4.12
CA ILE A 34 14.36 2.61 4.65
C ILE A 34 13.55 3.84 4.22
N LEU A 35 13.18 3.91 2.93
CA LEU A 35 12.41 5.03 2.38
C LEU A 35 11.01 5.13 3.01
N GLY A 36 10.32 4.00 3.17
CA GLY A 36 9.00 3.95 3.82
C GLY A 36 9.07 4.44 5.26
N PHE A 37 10.05 3.98 6.04
CA PHE A 37 10.25 4.45 7.41
C PHE A 37 10.53 5.97 7.47
N MET A 38 11.44 6.46 6.61
CA MET A 38 11.79 7.89 6.55
C MET A 38 10.58 8.75 6.19
N LEU A 39 9.75 8.30 5.24
CA LEU A 39 8.55 9.00 4.82
C LEU A 39 7.50 9.05 5.95
N GLY A 40 7.23 7.93 6.61
CA GLY A 40 6.30 7.86 7.73
C GLY A 40 6.77 8.70 8.93
N ALA A 41 8.03 8.55 9.33
CA ALA A 41 8.59 9.33 10.44
C ALA A 41 8.64 10.82 10.11
N GLY A 42 9.07 11.19 8.90
CA GLY A 42 9.16 12.58 8.47
C GLY A 42 7.80 13.29 8.46
N THR A 43 6.76 12.62 7.96
CA THR A 43 5.40 13.20 7.93
C THR A 43 4.75 13.22 9.30
N ALA A 44 5.02 12.24 10.17
CA ALA A 44 4.60 12.25 11.57
C ALA A 44 5.20 13.43 12.37
N LEU A 45 6.46 13.78 12.12
CA LEU A 45 7.09 14.96 12.74
C LEU A 45 6.42 16.28 12.32
N LEU A 46 5.80 16.33 11.14
CA LEU A 46 5.02 17.47 10.64
C LEU A 46 3.57 17.48 11.14
N GLY A 47 3.19 16.51 11.97
CA GLY A 47 1.89 16.42 12.63
C GLY A 47 0.96 15.36 12.04
N THR A 48 -0.03 14.97 12.84
CA THR A 48 -0.91 13.82 12.53
C THR A 48 -1.66 13.96 11.20
N LYS A 49 -2.20 15.14 10.88
CA LYS A 49 -2.91 15.36 9.60
C LYS A 49 -1.98 15.14 8.40
N THR A 50 -0.72 15.51 8.54
CA THR A 50 0.31 15.36 7.50
C THR A 50 0.72 13.90 7.33
N ALA A 51 0.86 13.15 8.43
CA ALA A 51 1.02 11.70 8.38
C ALA A 51 -0.18 11.02 7.70
N MET A 52 -1.42 11.42 8.03
CA MET A 52 -2.60 10.84 7.41
C MET A 52 -2.77 11.24 5.94
N ALA A 53 -2.28 12.41 5.52
CA ALA A 53 -2.19 12.76 4.10
C ALA A 53 -1.20 11.86 3.33
N CYS A 54 -0.09 11.49 3.98
CA CYS A 54 0.83 10.50 3.45
C CYS A 54 0.18 9.12 3.35
N THR A 55 -0.46 8.65 4.43
CA THR A 55 -1.23 7.40 4.45
C THR A 55 -2.26 7.37 3.33
N GLU A 56 -3.09 8.40 3.20
CA GLU A 56 -4.09 8.48 2.13
C GLU A 56 -3.48 8.29 0.73
N ALA A 57 -2.35 8.95 0.46
CA ALA A 57 -1.70 8.84 -0.84
C ALA A 57 -1.12 7.44 -1.09
N VAL A 58 -0.51 6.83 -0.07
CA VAL A 58 0.06 5.49 -0.14
C VAL A 58 -1.05 4.44 -0.32
N GLU A 59 -2.08 4.44 0.53
CA GLU A 59 -3.15 3.43 0.48
C GLU A 59 -3.95 3.47 -0.81
N MET A 60 -4.12 4.66 -1.39
CA MET A 60 -4.74 4.79 -2.70
C MET A 60 -3.98 3.99 -3.77
N ILE A 61 -2.65 4.10 -3.77
CA ILE A 61 -1.79 3.47 -4.78
C ILE A 61 -1.63 1.98 -4.50
N VAL A 62 -1.50 1.58 -3.23
CA VAL A 62 -1.44 0.17 -2.83
C VAL A 62 -2.75 -0.54 -3.17
N GLY A 63 -3.90 0.08 -2.85
CA GLY A 63 -5.22 -0.43 -3.21
C GLY A 63 -5.42 -0.55 -4.73
N GLU A 64 -4.95 0.42 -5.51
CA GLU A 64 -4.95 0.33 -6.97
C GLU A 64 -4.06 -0.81 -7.47
N HIS A 65 -2.87 -0.96 -6.89
CA HIS A 65 -1.96 -2.05 -7.25
C HIS A 65 -2.59 -3.41 -7.00
N TYR A 66 -3.21 -3.63 -5.85
CA TYR A 66 -3.91 -4.88 -5.57
C TYR A 66 -5.09 -5.12 -6.52
N ASN A 67 -5.84 -4.08 -6.90
CA ASN A 67 -6.87 -4.19 -7.94
C ASN A 67 -6.29 -4.65 -9.28
N ASN A 68 -5.13 -4.13 -9.67
CA ASN A 68 -4.45 -4.52 -10.90
C ASN A 68 -3.94 -5.98 -10.83
N GLN A 69 -3.31 -6.38 -9.72
CA GLN A 69 -2.90 -7.78 -9.49
C GLN A 69 -4.08 -8.75 -9.59
N LEU A 70 -5.23 -8.40 -9.01
CA LEU A 70 -6.45 -9.22 -9.08
C LEU A 70 -7.02 -9.30 -10.50
N ARG A 71 -6.86 -8.25 -11.31
CA ARG A 71 -7.26 -8.25 -12.72
C ARG A 71 -6.34 -9.12 -13.56
N GLU A 72 -5.03 -8.93 -13.43
CA GLU A 72 -4.01 -9.66 -14.18
C GLU A 72 -4.06 -11.17 -13.91
N THR A 73 -4.33 -11.55 -12.66
CA THR A 73 -4.38 -12.96 -12.26
C THR A 73 -5.78 -13.58 -12.45
N MET A 74 -6.75 -12.88 -13.05
CA MET A 74 -8.13 -13.38 -13.21
C MET A 74 -8.20 -14.67 -14.04
N ASN A 75 -7.40 -14.75 -15.11
CA ASN A 75 -7.32 -15.93 -15.98
C ASN A 75 -6.58 -17.12 -15.35
N LEU A 76 -5.96 -16.91 -14.18
CA LEU A 76 -5.27 -17.94 -13.41
C LEU A 76 -6.12 -18.52 -12.28
N ARG A 77 -7.39 -18.11 -12.18
CA ARG A 77 -8.32 -18.64 -11.17
C ARG A 77 -8.49 -20.16 -11.35
N GLY A 78 -8.34 -20.92 -10.27
CA GLY A 78 -8.41 -22.39 -10.31
C GLY A 78 -7.20 -23.07 -10.95
N TYR A 79 -6.14 -22.31 -11.31
CA TYR A 79 -4.89 -22.87 -11.82
C TYR A 79 -4.16 -23.69 -10.74
N SER A 80 -4.18 -23.19 -9.50
CA SER A 80 -3.59 -23.86 -8.34
C SER A 80 -4.17 -23.31 -7.04
N VAL A 81 -4.10 -24.09 -5.96
CA VAL A 81 -4.58 -23.68 -4.64
C VAL A 81 -3.78 -22.48 -4.12
N GLU A 82 -2.50 -22.42 -4.47
CA GLU A 82 -1.57 -21.35 -4.12
C GLU A 82 -1.97 -20.00 -4.73
N ILE A 83 -2.32 -19.99 -6.02
CA ILE A 83 -2.78 -18.78 -6.72
C ILE A 83 -4.13 -18.32 -6.17
N ASP A 84 -5.06 -19.24 -5.92
CA ASP A 84 -6.36 -18.88 -5.34
C ASP A 84 -6.21 -18.33 -3.91
N TYR A 85 -5.29 -18.89 -3.11
CA TYR A 85 -4.96 -18.36 -1.79
C TYR A 85 -4.35 -16.95 -1.87
N LEU A 86 -3.36 -16.75 -2.74
CA LEU A 86 -2.72 -15.44 -2.93
C LEU A 86 -3.74 -14.38 -3.38
N ARG A 87 -4.60 -14.72 -4.34
CA ARG A 87 -5.69 -13.83 -4.78
C ARG A 87 -6.67 -13.50 -3.65
N LYS A 88 -6.98 -14.47 -2.80
CA LYS A 88 -7.82 -14.23 -1.61
C LYS A 88 -7.15 -13.22 -0.67
N LYS A 89 -5.86 -13.40 -0.36
CA LYS A 89 -5.10 -12.47 0.48
C LYS A 89 -4.99 -11.07 -0.11
N ILE A 90 -4.66 -10.93 -1.40
CA ILE A 90 -4.63 -9.63 -2.08
C ILE A 90 -6.01 -8.96 -2.02
N LYS A 91 -7.10 -9.72 -2.16
CA LYS A 91 -8.46 -9.18 -2.03
C LYS A 91 -8.74 -8.67 -0.62
N GLU A 92 -8.39 -9.45 0.41
CA GLU A 92 -8.55 -9.04 1.82
C GLU A 92 -7.79 -7.73 2.08
N PHE A 93 -6.50 -7.67 1.74
CA PHE A 93 -5.68 -6.49 1.99
C PHE A 93 -6.15 -5.26 1.20
N ARG A 94 -6.60 -5.43 -0.04
CA ARG A 94 -7.23 -4.35 -0.82
C ARG A 94 -8.48 -3.79 -0.17
N ASP A 95 -9.26 -4.64 0.48
CA ASP A 95 -10.46 -4.19 1.19
C ASP A 95 -10.06 -3.45 2.49
N ASP A 96 -8.99 -3.88 3.17
CA ASP A 96 -8.39 -3.16 4.31
C ASP A 96 -7.83 -1.78 3.90
N GLU A 97 -7.10 -1.66 2.77
CA GLU A 97 -6.57 -0.35 2.33
C GLU A 97 -7.67 0.66 2.02
N LEU A 98 -8.82 0.19 1.54
CA LEU A 98 -9.99 1.05 1.35
C LEU A 98 -10.56 1.54 2.68
N GLU A 99 -10.51 0.72 3.74
CA GLU A 99 -10.85 1.15 5.10
C GLU A 99 -9.83 2.17 5.63
N HIS A 100 -8.53 1.90 5.50
CA HIS A 100 -7.45 2.80 5.90
C HIS A 100 -7.56 4.16 5.22
N LEU A 101 -7.79 4.17 3.90
CA LEU A 101 -8.03 5.38 3.11
C LEU A 101 -9.23 6.16 3.65
N ASN A 102 -10.34 5.49 3.93
CA ASN A 102 -11.54 6.12 4.48
C ASN A 102 -11.29 6.72 5.87
N THR A 103 -10.54 6.03 6.73
CA THR A 103 -10.16 6.56 8.05
C THR A 103 -9.26 7.79 7.91
N ALA A 104 -8.28 7.77 6.99
CA ALA A 104 -7.43 8.93 6.72
C ALA A 104 -8.25 10.17 6.31
N VAL A 105 -9.20 9.99 5.39
CA VAL A 105 -10.03 11.09 4.85
C VAL A 105 -11.08 11.55 5.85
N ASN A 106 -11.87 10.62 6.41
CA ASN A 106 -13.10 10.94 7.14
C ASN A 106 -12.87 11.13 8.64
N ASP A 107 -12.06 10.28 9.26
CA ASP A 107 -11.87 10.31 10.72
C ASP A 107 -10.77 11.32 11.10
N TRP A 108 -9.72 11.39 10.28
CA TRP A 108 -8.54 12.22 10.56
C TRP A 108 -8.47 13.52 9.74
N ASN A 109 -9.36 13.71 8.77
CA ASN A 109 -9.39 14.89 7.90
C ASN A 109 -8.02 15.20 7.27
N SER A 110 -7.38 14.18 6.69
CA SER A 110 -6.09 14.28 5.98
C SER A 110 -5.97 15.50 5.06
N LYS A 111 -7.06 15.85 4.36
CA LYS A 111 -7.18 17.00 3.44
C LYS A 111 -6.93 18.35 4.08
N ASP A 112 -7.11 18.46 5.39
CA ASP A 112 -6.82 19.68 6.14
C ASP A 112 -5.32 19.87 6.42
N SER A 113 -4.46 18.91 6.07
CA SER A 113 -3.02 19.09 6.22
C SER A 113 -2.55 20.28 5.38
N PHE A 114 -1.76 21.17 5.99
CA PHE A 114 -1.15 22.30 5.28
C PHE A 114 -0.25 21.86 4.11
N ALA A 115 0.25 20.63 4.15
CA ALA A 115 1.12 20.04 3.13
C ALA A 115 0.42 19.01 2.24
N TYR A 116 -0.91 18.88 2.34
CA TYR A 116 -1.69 17.82 1.68
C TYR A 116 -1.37 17.68 0.19
N ASN A 117 -1.51 18.78 -0.58
CA ASN A 117 -1.28 18.76 -2.03
C ASN A 117 0.18 18.43 -2.38
N ILE A 118 1.14 18.90 -1.58
CA ILE A 118 2.56 18.67 -1.85
C ILE A 118 2.89 17.19 -1.63
N ILE A 119 2.48 16.65 -0.48
CA ILE A 119 2.80 15.26 -0.10
C ILE A 119 2.09 14.27 -1.00
N THR A 120 0.79 14.46 -1.24
CA THR A 120 0.01 13.51 -2.04
C THR A 120 0.48 13.48 -3.49
N ASN A 121 0.79 14.64 -4.09
CA ASN A 121 1.31 14.69 -5.46
C ASN A 121 2.71 14.08 -5.55
N ILE A 122 3.63 14.41 -4.64
CA ILE A 122 4.99 13.85 -4.66
C ILE A 122 4.94 12.32 -4.53
N ILE A 123 4.12 11.79 -3.61
CA ILE A 123 4.00 10.35 -3.38
C ILE A 123 3.42 9.67 -4.63
N LYS A 124 2.34 10.21 -5.20
CA LYS A 124 1.74 9.69 -6.43
C LYS A 124 2.73 9.71 -7.59
N ASP A 125 3.34 10.86 -7.88
CA ASP A 125 4.31 11.01 -8.95
C ASP A 125 5.52 10.07 -8.79
N ALA A 126 6.01 9.92 -7.55
CA ALA A 126 7.14 9.04 -7.27
C ALA A 126 6.77 7.58 -7.53
N LEU A 127 5.63 7.11 -7.02
CA LEU A 127 5.22 5.72 -7.15
C LEU A 127 4.74 5.38 -8.56
N GLU A 128 4.14 6.32 -9.28
CA GLU A 128 3.80 6.19 -10.71
C GLU A 128 5.05 5.96 -11.58
N GLN A 129 6.12 6.71 -11.31
CA GLN A 129 7.39 6.54 -12.03
C GLN A 129 8.06 5.18 -11.79
N PHE A 130 7.78 4.51 -10.67
CA PHE A 130 8.25 3.15 -10.40
C PHE A 130 7.42 2.06 -11.10
N GLY A 131 6.49 2.43 -11.99
CA GLY A 131 5.78 1.50 -12.87
C GLY A 131 4.37 1.13 -12.40
N TYR A 132 3.82 1.86 -11.43
CA TYR A 132 2.50 1.61 -10.86
C TYR A 132 1.53 2.70 -11.34
N ALA A 133 0.72 2.37 -12.35
CA ALA A 133 -0.27 3.21 -13.05
C ALA A 133 0.24 3.90 -14.34
N LYS A 134 -0.03 3.24 -15.47
CA LYS A 134 -0.45 3.95 -16.68
C LYS A 134 -1.97 4.02 -16.65
N GLU A 135 -2.48 5.22 -16.92
CA GLU A 135 -3.86 5.60 -17.28
C GLU A 135 -4.72 6.25 -16.19
N PHE A 136 -4.48 7.54 -15.98
CA PHE A 136 -5.56 8.53 -15.89
C PHE A 136 -5.24 9.72 -16.80
N LYS A 137 -5.83 9.71 -18.00
CA LYS A 137 -6.06 10.91 -18.82
C LYS A 137 -7.56 11.10 -18.97
#